data_AF-A0A3S9Y8U4-F1
#
_entry.id   AF-A0A3S9Y8U4-F1
#
_cell.length_a   1.000
_cell.length_b   1.000
_cell.length_c   1.000
_cell.angle_alpha   90.00
_cell.angle_beta   90.00
_cell.angle_gamma   90.00
#
_symmetry.space_group_name_H-M   'P 1'
#
loop_
_entity.id
_entity.type
_entity.pdbx_description
1 polymer ?
#
loop_
_entity_poly.entity_id
_entity_poly.type
_entity_poly.pdbx_seq_one_letter_code
_entity_poly.pdbx_strand_id
1 'polypeptide(L)'
;MSSRTRTRAVKAAGVTTVRLPRQRGRRAADPFVIVVPERPSLTRQALSGLALIVWNHRRALAPLALGLLAFPLVSLLHVLAWWSAFLLAPAAVGPAVWLAIVQRRRAAAGKAVWGWRITLAVLGSSSLAWAALAAGFGPLAGPLELWWLLNLIAAQTAWLIVRRTH
;
A
#
# COMPACT_ATOMS: atom_id res chain seq x y z
N MET A 1 -65.96 -27.96 -5.26
CA MET A 1 -64.90 -27.36 -4.41
C MET A 1 -63.69 -28.29 -4.39
N SER A 2 -62.55 -27.88 -4.93
CA SER A 2 -61.30 -28.66 -4.88
C SER A 2 -60.22 -27.79 -4.26
N SER A 3 -59.93 -28.06 -2.99
CA SER A 3 -58.83 -27.46 -2.26
C SER A 3 -57.52 -28.06 -2.76
N ARG A 4 -56.74 -27.28 -3.51
CA ARG A 4 -55.35 -27.63 -3.86
C ARG A 4 -54.41 -26.97 -2.86
N THR A 5 -53.96 -27.77 -1.91
CA THR A 5 -52.86 -27.46 -0.99
C THR A 5 -51.58 -27.24 -1.80
N ARG A 6 -51.14 -25.98 -1.89
CA ARG A 6 -49.86 -25.62 -2.51
C ARG A 6 -48.81 -25.62 -1.40
N THR A 7 -47.98 -26.66 -1.33
CA THR A 7 -46.81 -26.69 -0.46
C THR A 7 -45.83 -25.61 -0.90
N ARG A 8 -45.77 -24.53 -0.12
CA ARG A 8 -44.84 -23.41 -0.32
C ARG A 8 -43.48 -23.86 0.19
N ALA A 9 -42.64 -24.41 -0.69
CA ALA A 9 -41.26 -24.72 -0.37
C ALA A 9 -40.55 -23.43 0.09
N VAL A 10 -40.09 -23.43 1.34
CA VAL A 10 -39.37 -22.32 1.96
C VAL A 10 -38.07 -22.10 1.20
N LYS A 11 -37.94 -20.90 0.61
CA LYS A 11 -36.75 -20.48 -0.13
C LYS A 11 -35.62 -20.31 0.88
N ALA A 12 -34.71 -21.28 0.96
CA ALA A 12 -33.50 -21.16 1.77
C ALA A 12 -32.64 -19.99 1.26
N ALA A 13 -32.30 -19.07 2.15
CA ALA A 13 -31.50 -17.88 1.83
C ALA A 13 -30.12 -18.29 1.29
N GLY A 14 -29.89 -18.00 0.00
CA GLY A 14 -28.64 -18.28 -0.70
C GLY A 14 -28.77 -19.22 -1.89
N VAL A 15 -29.85 -19.99 -2.03
CA VAL A 15 -29.99 -20.91 -3.17
C VAL A 15 -30.52 -20.16 -4.39
N THR A 16 -29.69 -20.01 -5.42
CA THR A 16 -30.12 -19.44 -6.71
C THR A 16 -30.35 -20.59 -7.67
N THR A 17 -31.61 -20.90 -7.95
CA THR A 17 -31.97 -21.89 -8.96
C THR A 17 -32.00 -21.22 -10.33
N VAL A 18 -31.01 -21.53 -11.17
CA VAL A 18 -31.00 -21.08 -12.57
C VAL A 18 -31.74 -22.14 -13.39
N ARG A 19 -32.85 -21.74 -14.02
CA ARG A 19 -33.58 -22.58 -14.97
C ARG A 19 -32.88 -22.51 -16.32
N LEU A 20 -32.40 -23.65 -16.80
CA LEU A 20 -31.85 -23.75 -18.15
C LEU A 20 -33.00 -23.76 -19.18
N PRO A 21 -32.84 -23.06 -20.32
CA PRO A 21 -33.82 -23.11 -21.40
C PRO A 21 -33.92 -24.55 -21.92
N ARG A 22 -35.15 -25.00 -22.16
CA ARG A 22 -35.47 -26.35 -22.62
C ARG A 22 -34.68 -26.71 -23.88
N GLN A 23 -33.83 -27.73 -23.78
CA GLN A 23 -33.27 -28.36 -24.96
C GLN A 23 -34.38 -29.18 -25.65
N ARG A 24 -34.77 -28.75 -26.85
CA ARG A 24 -35.87 -29.32 -27.63
C ARG A 24 -35.50 -30.76 -28.04
N GLY A 25 -36.01 -31.76 -27.30
CA GLY A 25 -35.87 -33.17 -27.71
C GLY A 25 -35.99 -34.25 -26.62
N ARG A 26 -35.84 -33.92 -25.33
CA ARG A 26 -35.96 -34.93 -24.25
C ARG A 26 -37.13 -34.63 -23.30
N ARG A 27 -38.17 -35.46 -23.37
CA ARG A 27 -39.28 -35.52 -22.39
C ARG A 27 -38.81 -36.23 -21.13
N ALA A 28 -37.96 -35.60 -20.32
CA ALA A 28 -37.72 -36.05 -18.94
C ALA A 28 -37.02 -34.94 -18.14
N ALA A 29 -37.66 -34.53 -17.04
CA ALA A 29 -37.20 -33.61 -15.99
C ALA A 29 -36.81 -32.18 -16.43
N ASP A 30 -37.40 -31.17 -15.79
CA ASP A 30 -36.89 -29.78 -15.85
C ASP A 30 -35.47 -29.77 -15.26
N PRO A 31 -34.39 -29.51 -16.02
CA PRO A 31 -33.06 -29.40 -15.44
C PRO A 31 -32.96 -28.05 -14.73
N PHE A 32 -32.99 -28.07 -13.40
CA PHE A 32 -32.67 -26.91 -12.57
C PHE A 32 -31.28 -27.12 -11.97
N VAL A 33 -30.39 -26.15 -12.17
CA VAL A 33 -29.08 -26.15 -11.51
C VAL A 33 -29.22 -25.38 -10.21
N ILE A 34 -28.92 -26.04 -9.10
CA ILE A 34 -28.79 -25.39 -7.80
C ILE A 34 -27.38 -24.79 -7.74
N VAL A 35 -27.29 -23.48 -7.94
CA VAL A 35 -26.06 -22.75 -7.64
C VAL A 35 -26.06 -22.49 -6.15
N VAL A 36 -25.26 -23.26 -5.41
CA VAL A 36 -24.91 -22.95 -4.02
C VAL A 36 -23.81 -21.90 -4.08
N PRO A 37 -24.06 -20.63 -3.71
CA PRO A 37 -22.99 -19.66 -3.60
C PRO A 37 -22.04 -20.15 -2.51
N GLU A 38 -20.82 -20.41 -2.91
CA GLU A 38 -19.73 -20.64 -1.98
C GLU A 38 -19.66 -19.40 -1.08
N ARG A 39 -19.99 -19.55 0.21
CA ARG A 39 -19.93 -18.42 1.14
C ARG A 39 -18.46 -18.06 1.28
N PRO A 40 -18.02 -16.87 0.83
CA PRO A 40 -16.64 -16.49 1.03
C PRO A 40 -16.36 -16.49 2.53
N SER A 41 -15.25 -17.09 2.94
CA SER A 41 -14.84 -17.06 4.34
C SER A 41 -14.76 -15.60 4.81
N LEU A 42 -15.02 -15.37 6.10
CA LEU A 42 -14.88 -14.04 6.70
C LEU A 42 -13.48 -13.46 6.46
N THR A 43 -12.46 -14.32 6.42
CA THR A 43 -11.08 -13.95 6.06
C THR A 43 -10.96 -13.45 4.62
N ARG A 44 -11.64 -14.09 3.66
CA ARG A 44 -11.65 -13.65 2.24
C ARG A 44 -12.38 -12.33 2.07
N GLN A 45 -13.47 -12.11 2.79
CA GLN A 45 -14.17 -10.82 2.81
C GLN A 45 -13.33 -9.71 3.45
N ALA A 46 -12.68 -9.99 4.58
CA ALA A 46 -11.79 -9.04 5.23
C ALA A 46 -10.60 -8.67 4.34
N LEU A 47 -9.93 -9.66 3.74
CA LEU A 47 -8.79 -9.43 2.83
C LEU A 47 -9.19 -8.68 1.56
N SER A 48 -10.34 -9.00 0.96
CA SER A 48 -10.84 -8.25 -0.20
C SER A 48 -11.20 -6.81 0.17
N GLY A 49 -11.80 -6.58 1.34
CA GLY A 49 -12.05 -5.25 1.88
C GLY A 49 -10.76 -4.45 2.07
N LEU A 50 -9.75 -5.04 2.72
CA LEU A 50 -8.43 -4.43 2.91
C LEU A 50 -7.75 -4.13 1.58
N ALA A 51 -7.75 -5.07 0.64
CA ALA A 51 -7.19 -4.87 -0.69
C ALA A 51 -7.87 -3.71 -1.43
N LEU A 52 -9.20 -3.59 -1.31
CA LEU A 52 -9.94 -2.48 -1.91
C LEU A 52 -9.59 -1.14 -1.26
N ILE A 53 -9.48 -1.11 0.08
CA ILE A 53 -9.08 0.09 0.83
C ILE A 53 -7.67 0.52 0.42
N VAL A 54 -6.72 -0.40 0.39
CA VAL A 54 -5.34 -0.16 -0.07
C VAL A 54 -5.33 0.32 -1.51
N TRP A 55 -6.11 -0.29 -2.40
CA TRP A 55 -6.20 0.10 -3.80
C TRP A 55 -6.74 1.52 -3.97
N ASN A 56 -7.80 1.87 -3.23
CA ASN A 56 -8.40 3.20 -3.24
C ASN A 56 -7.44 4.25 -2.67
N HIS A 57 -6.65 3.89 -1.65
CA HIS A 57 -5.72 4.78 -0.98
C HIS A 57 -4.27 4.62 -1.44
N ARG A 58 -4.00 3.93 -2.56
CA ARG A 58 -2.64 3.60 -3.02
C ARG A 58 -1.73 4.82 -3.15
N ARG A 59 -2.28 5.96 -3.62
CA ARG A 59 -1.55 7.23 -3.73
C ARG A 59 -1.33 7.90 -2.37
N ALA A 60 -2.20 7.66 -1.39
CA ALA A 60 -2.06 8.20 -0.04
C ALA A 60 -0.99 7.45 0.77
N LEU A 61 -0.80 6.16 0.48
CA LEU A 61 0.10 5.26 1.20
C LEU A 61 1.49 5.12 0.57
N ALA A 62 1.84 5.97 -0.42
CA ALA A 62 3.11 5.84 -1.13
C ALA A 62 4.35 5.94 -0.20
N PRO A 63 4.47 6.92 0.72
CA PRO A 63 5.61 6.98 1.63
C PRO A 63 5.66 5.77 2.56
N LEU A 64 4.50 5.33 3.06
CA LEU A 64 4.40 4.14 3.91
C LEU A 64 4.88 2.88 3.17
N ALA A 65 4.42 2.66 1.94
CA ALA A 65 4.85 1.53 1.13
C ALA A 65 6.36 1.57 0.82
N LEU A 66 6.88 2.75 0.45
CA LEU A 66 8.30 2.93 0.18
C LEU A 66 9.16 2.70 1.43
N GLY A 67 8.75 3.22 2.59
CA GLY A 67 9.50 3.04 3.84
C GLY A 67 9.50 1.59 4.32
N LEU A 68 8.37 0.89 4.19
CA LEU A 68 8.28 -0.54 4.49
C LEU A 68 9.11 -1.40 3.54
N LEU A 69 9.22 -1.02 2.26
CA LEU A 69 10.09 -1.70 1.30
C LEU A 69 11.57 -1.38 1.49
N ALA A 70 11.90 -0.16 1.95
CA ALA A 70 13.27 0.24 2.20
C ALA A 70 13.94 -0.62 3.27
N PHE A 71 13.19 -1.05 4.30
CA PHE A 71 13.72 -1.88 5.38
C PHE A 71 14.30 -3.22 4.88
N PRO A 72 13.54 -4.12 4.22
CA PRO A 72 14.09 -5.38 3.72
C PRO A 72 15.15 -5.17 2.63
N LEU A 73 15.03 -4.12 1.81
CA LEU A 73 16.06 -3.78 0.82
C LEU A 73 17.40 -3.44 1.48
N VAL A 74 17.39 -2.62 2.51
CA VAL A 74 18.61 -2.24 3.23
C VAL A 74 19.14 -3.41 4.07
N SER A 75 18.28 -4.25 4.64
CA SER A 75 18.70 -5.53 5.23
C SER A 75 19.46 -6.39 4.23
N LEU A 76 18.95 -6.50 3.00
CA LEU A 76 19.59 -7.27 1.94
C LEU A 76 20.92 -6.65 1.52
N LEU A 77 20.99 -5.31 1.41
CA LEU A 77 22.24 -4.60 1.15
C LEU A 77 23.25 -4.82 2.25
N HIS A 78 22.85 -4.84 3.52
CA HIS A 78 23.75 -5.14 4.62
C HIS A 78 24.38 -6.54 4.49
N VAL A 79 23.56 -7.54 4.17
CA VAL A 79 24.03 -8.94 4.04
C VAL A 79 24.90 -9.14 2.80
N LEU A 80 24.51 -8.59 1.65
CA LEU A 80 25.16 -8.87 0.36
C LEU A 80 26.22 -7.84 -0.04
N ALA A 81 26.10 -6.61 0.43
CA ALA A 81 26.84 -5.46 -0.07
C ALA A 81 27.00 -4.37 1.00
N TRP A 82 27.47 -4.73 2.20
CA TRP A 82 27.69 -3.77 3.30
C TRP A 82 28.56 -2.57 2.85
N TRP A 83 29.49 -2.78 1.91
CA TRP A 83 30.33 -1.76 1.29
C TRP A 83 29.54 -0.66 0.56
N SER A 84 28.29 -0.92 0.17
CA SER A 84 27.39 0.09 -0.40
C SER A 84 27.18 1.29 0.54
N ALA A 85 27.42 1.12 1.85
CA ALA A 85 27.45 2.21 2.82
C ALA A 85 28.42 3.33 2.40
N PHE A 86 29.57 3.00 1.80
CA PHE A 86 30.55 3.99 1.33
C PHE A 86 30.04 4.82 0.15
N LEU A 87 29.13 4.29 -0.65
CA LEU A 87 28.47 5.03 -1.73
C LEU A 87 27.28 5.84 -1.21
N LEU A 88 26.51 5.27 -0.29
CA LEU A 88 25.31 5.90 0.27
C LEU A 88 25.65 7.07 1.21
N ALA A 89 26.75 6.99 1.96
CA ALA A 89 27.19 8.03 2.88
C ALA A 89 27.41 9.40 2.18
N PRO A 90 28.21 9.53 1.10
CA PRO A 90 28.33 10.79 0.37
C PRO A 90 27.03 11.16 -0.35
N ALA A 91 26.26 10.18 -0.83
CA ALA A 91 24.98 10.43 -1.47
C ALA A 91 23.96 11.11 -0.52
N ALA A 92 24.08 10.90 0.79
CA ALA A 92 23.23 11.55 1.79
C ALA A 92 23.33 13.09 1.79
N VAL A 93 24.42 13.65 1.26
CA VAL A 93 24.60 15.11 1.12
C VAL A 93 23.92 15.63 -0.17
N GLY A 94 23.58 14.74 -1.11
CA GLY A 94 22.97 15.08 -2.40
C GLY A 94 21.73 15.99 -2.30
N PRO A 95 20.75 15.69 -1.43
CA PRO A 95 19.57 16.55 -1.27
C PRO A 95 19.90 17.94 -0.71
N ALA A 96 20.91 18.06 0.15
CA ALA A 96 21.40 19.35 0.65
C ALA A 96 22.11 20.15 -0.46
N VAL A 97 22.93 19.49 -1.30
CA VAL A 97 23.55 20.10 -2.48
C VAL A 97 22.49 20.57 -3.47
N TRP A 98 21.47 19.74 -3.73
CA TRP A 98 20.33 20.11 -4.55
C TRP A 98 19.63 21.35 -4.01
N LEU A 99 19.35 21.41 -2.71
CA LEU A 99 18.73 22.57 -2.07
C LEU A 99 19.58 23.83 -2.27
N ALA A 100 20.89 23.74 -2.06
CA ALA A 100 21.81 24.85 -2.25
C ALA A 100 21.83 25.34 -3.70
N ILE A 101 21.88 24.44 -4.68
CA ILE A 101 21.87 24.77 -6.11
C ILE A 101 20.54 25.42 -6.50
N VAL A 102 19.42 24.81 -6.10
CA VAL A 102 18.08 25.31 -6.44
C VAL A 102 17.84 26.66 -5.79
N GLN A 103 18.24 26.86 -4.54
CA GLN A 103 18.09 28.14 -3.85
C GLN A 103 18.94 29.24 -4.50
N ARG A 104 20.16 28.91 -4.97
CA ARG A 104 21.01 29.85 -5.71
C ARG A 104 20.45 30.22 -7.09
N ARG A 105 19.92 29.23 -7.83
CA ARG A 105 19.43 29.44 -9.20
C ARG A 105 18.02 30.02 -9.26
N ARG A 106 17.18 29.68 -8.30
CA ARG A 106 15.77 30.08 -8.24
C ARG A 106 15.35 30.26 -6.78
N ALA A 107 15.52 31.47 -6.26
CA ALA A 107 15.01 31.83 -4.94
C ALA A 107 13.52 31.45 -4.81
N ALA A 108 13.15 30.89 -3.67
CA ALA A 108 11.78 30.43 -3.46
C ALA A 108 10.79 31.60 -3.53
N ALA A 109 9.72 31.44 -4.32
CA ALA A 109 8.69 32.48 -4.50
C ALA A 109 7.89 32.80 -3.22
N GLY A 110 7.98 31.95 -2.18
CA GLY A 110 7.31 32.18 -0.90
C GLY A 110 7.70 31.17 0.17
N LYS A 111 7.28 31.44 1.42
CA LYS A 111 7.61 30.62 2.60
C LYS A 111 7.16 29.16 2.47
N ALA A 112 6.01 28.90 1.86
CA ALA A 112 5.49 27.55 1.65
C ALA A 112 6.40 26.72 0.71
N VAL A 113 6.84 27.29 -0.41
CA VAL A 113 7.75 26.64 -1.36
C VAL A 113 9.11 26.39 -0.71
N TRP A 114 9.60 27.35 0.08
CA TRP A 114 10.86 27.21 0.80
C TRP A 114 10.80 26.11 1.86
N GLY A 115 9.74 26.10 2.68
CA GLY A 115 9.48 25.05 3.67
C GLY A 115 9.43 23.67 3.03
N TRP A 116 8.71 23.51 1.92
CA TRP A 116 8.67 22.25 1.18
C TRP A 116 10.04 21.76 0.71
N ARG A 117 10.84 22.66 0.12
CA ARG A 117 12.21 22.31 -0.33
C ARG A 117 13.10 21.88 0.82
N ILE A 118 13.01 22.53 1.98
CA ILE A 118 13.76 22.14 3.18
C ILE A 118 13.30 20.80 3.69
N THR A 119 11.99 20.60 3.86
CA THR A 119 11.43 19.33 4.32
C THR A 119 11.89 18.19 3.41
N LEU A 120 11.87 18.39 2.10
CA LEU A 120 12.34 17.39 1.13
C LEU A 120 13.85 17.12 1.24
N ALA A 121 14.67 18.17 1.40
CA ALA A 121 16.12 18.02 1.56
C ALA A 121 16.49 17.32 2.88
N VAL A 122 15.84 17.70 3.99
CA VAL A 122 16.07 17.12 5.32
C VAL A 122 15.64 15.65 5.33
N LEU A 123 14.42 15.35 4.88
CA LEU A 123 13.94 13.97 4.83
C LEU A 123 14.78 13.12 3.88
N GLY A 124 15.09 13.62 2.69
CA GLY A 124 15.93 12.91 1.72
C GLY A 124 17.32 12.60 2.28
N SER A 125 17.97 13.59 2.91
CA SER A 125 19.31 13.41 3.49
C SER A 125 19.27 12.45 4.67
N SER A 126 18.29 12.60 5.56
CA SER A 126 18.08 11.74 6.73
C SER A 126 17.79 10.29 6.33
N SER A 127 16.94 10.06 5.33
CA SER A 127 16.65 8.71 4.83
C SER A 127 17.86 8.05 4.18
N LEU A 128 18.66 8.80 3.42
CA LEU A 128 19.90 8.27 2.82
C LEU A 128 20.98 8.00 3.87
N ALA A 129 21.13 8.88 4.86
CA ALA A 129 22.04 8.67 5.98
C ALA A 129 21.65 7.43 6.80
N TRP A 130 20.34 7.28 7.09
CA TRP A 130 19.82 6.07 7.71
C TRP A 130 20.13 4.83 6.89
N ALA A 131 19.87 4.85 5.58
CA ALA A 131 20.14 3.72 4.69
C ALA A 131 21.63 3.36 4.64
N ALA A 132 22.53 4.35 4.62
CA ALA A 132 23.97 4.14 4.65
C ALA A 132 24.41 3.43 5.95
N LEU A 133 23.93 3.92 7.09
CA LEU A 133 24.25 3.34 8.40
C LEU A 133 23.64 1.95 8.57
N ALA A 134 22.39 1.76 8.16
CA ALA A 134 21.72 0.47 8.22
C ALA A 134 22.33 -0.56 7.25
N ALA A 135 22.86 -0.14 6.09
CA ALA A 135 23.62 -1.01 5.21
C ALA A 135 25.00 -1.37 5.81
N GLY A 136 25.66 -0.44 6.51
CA GLY A 136 26.98 -0.70 7.12
C GLY A 136 26.92 -1.53 8.40
N PHE A 137 25.97 -1.22 9.29
CA PHE A 137 25.90 -1.75 10.65
C PHE A 137 24.71 -2.68 10.92
N GLY A 138 23.75 -2.74 9.98
CA GLY A 138 22.51 -3.47 10.12
C GLY A 138 21.33 -2.56 10.51
N PRO A 139 20.11 -2.82 10.00
CA PRO A 139 18.96 -1.93 10.19
C PRO A 139 18.38 -1.93 11.61
N LEU A 140 18.69 -2.96 12.40
CA LEU A 140 18.28 -3.10 13.80
C LEU A 140 19.40 -2.70 14.80
N ALA A 141 20.51 -2.14 14.31
CA ALA A 141 21.60 -1.74 15.19
C ALA A 141 21.23 -0.46 15.98
N GLY A 142 21.14 -0.58 17.30
CA GLY A 142 20.91 0.54 18.20
C GLY A 142 19.65 1.34 17.86
N PRO A 143 19.73 2.69 17.73
CA PRO A 143 18.56 3.54 17.50
C PRO A 143 18.08 3.59 16.04
N LEU A 144 18.65 2.78 15.13
CA LEU A 144 18.33 2.85 13.69
C LEU A 144 16.86 2.49 13.39
N GLU A 145 16.26 1.55 14.12
CA GLU A 145 14.84 1.23 13.96
C GLU A 145 13.95 2.43 14.30
N LEU A 146 14.25 3.11 15.41
CA LEU A 146 13.54 4.32 15.82
C LEU A 146 13.73 5.44 14.80
N TRP A 147 14.94 5.64 14.30
CA TRP A 147 15.22 6.66 13.29
C TRP A 147 14.48 6.38 11.97
N TRP A 148 14.40 5.12 11.54
CA TRP A 148 13.57 4.71 10.41
C TRP A 148 12.09 5.08 10.62
N LEU A 149 11.53 4.72 11.78
CA LEU A 149 10.14 5.05 12.12
C LEU A 149 9.88 6.55 12.11
N LEU A 150 10.79 7.35 12.67
CA LEU A 150 10.67 8.81 12.65
C LEU A 150 10.68 9.37 11.23
N ASN A 151 11.59 8.90 10.37
CA ASN A 151 11.62 9.27 8.95
C ASN A 151 10.32 8.87 8.24
N LEU A 152 9.81 7.67 8.51
CA LEU A 152 8.57 7.16 7.92
C LEU A 152 7.36 8.01 8.31
N ILE A 153 7.20 8.29 9.60
CA ILE A 153 6.11 9.14 10.12
C ILE A 153 6.24 10.55 9.55
N ALA A 154 7.43 11.13 9.54
CA ALA A 154 7.65 12.48 9.01
C ALA A 154 7.39 12.55 7.49
N ALA A 155 7.81 11.55 6.71
CA ALA A 155 7.53 11.48 5.28
C ALA A 155 6.03 11.30 5.00
N GLN A 156 5.35 10.43 5.75
CA GLN A 156 3.93 10.19 5.61
C GLN A 156 3.11 11.43 5.99
N THR A 157 3.47 12.13 7.08
CA THR A 157 2.79 13.37 7.48
C THR A 157 3.00 14.49 6.47
N ALA A 158 4.24 14.70 6.00
CA ALA A 158 4.54 15.68 4.96
C ALA A 158 3.74 15.41 3.67
N TRP A 159 3.68 14.14 3.24
CA TRP A 159 2.91 13.72 2.06
C TRP A 159 1.42 14.01 2.19
N LEU A 160 0.83 13.72 3.35
CA LEU A 160 -0.58 14.00 3.61
C LEU A 160 -0.89 15.50 3.63
N ILE A 161 0.02 16.32 4.15
CA ILE A 161 -0.12 17.79 4.13
C ILE A 161 -0.11 18.29 2.68
N VAL A 162 0.91 17.92 1.90
CA VAL A 162 1.07 18.37 0.50
C VAL A 162 -0.11 17.96 -0.38
N ARG A 163 -0.62 16.74 -0.18
CA ARG A 163 -1.77 16.24 -0.92
C ARG A 163 -3.09 16.91 -0.58
N ARG A 164 -3.18 17.62 0.54
CA ARG A 164 -4.37 18.40 0.92
C ARG A 164 -4.31 19.82 0.38
N THR A 165 -3.11 20.32 0.09
CA THR A 165 -2.89 21.68 -0.40
C THR A 165 -2.95 21.81 -1.93
N HIS A 166 -3.09 20.69 -2.65
CA HIS A 166 -3.21 20.58 -4.11
C HIS A 166 -4.45 19.79 -4.49
#